data_AF-A0A497LED4-F1
#
_entry.id   AF-A0A497LED4-F1
#
_cell.length_a   1.000
_cell.length_b   1.000
_cell.length_c   1.000
_cell.angle_alpha   90.00
_cell.angle_beta   90.00
_cell.angle_gamma   90.00
#
_symmetry.space_group_name_H-M   'P 1'
#
loop_
_entity.id
_entity.type
_entity.pdbx_description
1 polymer ?
#
loop_
_entity_poly.entity_id
_entity_poly.type
_entity_poly.pdbx_seq_one_letter_code
_entity_poly.pdbx_strand_id
1 'polypeptide(L)'
;MKLGLFRAARGTWCTCPPKYNLNVYKGRCAHGCLYCYSIKFPSFREGAPEPRKDLAERILVMARRTRPIMPVMVSDCTDPYQPIEAELKLTRHCLEVLIRHGFPLLVVTKSDLVVRDADILASGRAVVSLTITTLDRELARRLEPGAPSPSRRLRAVERLSELGLPTTVRIDPILPGLNDEPTGLRELVDAVADAGARQITSSTFKPVRGTFELIRGADEGLYEILRPAYSTPGARWVGGYLYLPAKRRYEILRAVRELAVSRGLEFAVCREGFPDLNTTICDGTAYLRRDLTSFL
;
A
#
# COMPACT_ATOMS: atom_id res chain seq x y z
N MET A 1 -0.57 0.79 -27.29
CA MET A 1 -1.07 0.21 -26.02
C MET A 1 -1.70 1.33 -25.18
N LYS A 2 -2.72 1.06 -24.35
CA LYS A 2 -3.34 2.02 -23.41
C LYS A 2 -2.93 1.68 -21.97
N LEU A 3 -3.17 2.58 -21.01
CA LEU A 3 -3.09 2.23 -19.59
C LEU A 3 -4.15 1.16 -19.28
N GLY A 4 -3.73 0.11 -18.56
CA GLY A 4 -4.63 -0.95 -18.13
C GLY A 4 -5.53 -0.47 -17.00
N LEU A 5 -6.72 -1.06 -16.88
CA LEU A 5 -7.55 -0.85 -15.70
C LEU A 5 -7.01 -1.64 -14.52
N PHE A 6 -7.00 -1.03 -13.35
CA PHE A 6 -6.84 -1.74 -12.09
C PHE A 6 -8.01 -2.72 -11.92
N ARG A 7 -7.70 -3.97 -11.56
CA ARG A 7 -8.69 -5.02 -11.35
C ARG A 7 -8.53 -5.63 -9.97
N ALA A 8 -9.36 -5.18 -9.03
CA ALA A 8 -9.49 -5.86 -7.75
C ALA A 8 -9.97 -7.31 -7.96
N ALA A 9 -9.53 -8.23 -7.10
CA ALA A 9 -10.03 -9.60 -7.13
C ALA A 9 -11.54 -9.60 -6.85
N ARG A 10 -12.32 -10.28 -7.69
CA ARG A 10 -13.77 -10.38 -7.53
C ARG A 10 -14.13 -10.95 -6.15
N GLY A 11 -15.18 -10.41 -5.54
CA GLY A 11 -15.69 -10.89 -4.25
C GLY A 11 -14.85 -10.51 -3.03
N THR A 12 -13.87 -9.61 -3.15
CA THR A 12 -12.96 -9.26 -2.04
C THR A 12 -13.19 -7.87 -1.46
N TRP A 13 -14.45 -7.41 -1.47
CA TRP A 13 -14.89 -6.18 -0.79
C TRP A 13 -14.02 -4.95 -1.02
N CYS A 14 -13.48 -4.80 -2.23
CA CYS A 14 -12.71 -3.61 -2.59
C CYS A 14 -13.68 -2.43 -2.77
N THR A 15 -13.47 -1.37 -2.01
CA THR A 15 -14.28 -0.13 -2.05
C THR A 15 -13.64 0.97 -2.90
N CYS A 16 -12.41 0.75 -3.35
CA CYS A 16 -11.65 1.73 -4.11
C CYS A 16 -12.28 1.95 -5.51
N PRO A 17 -12.45 3.21 -5.97
CA PRO A 17 -13.04 3.55 -7.26
C PRO A 17 -12.27 3.00 -8.48
N PRO A 18 -12.88 3.00 -9.67
CA PRO A 18 -12.18 2.70 -10.92
C PRO A 18 -10.94 3.58 -11.11
N LYS A 19 -9.84 2.94 -11.51
CA LYS A 19 -8.54 3.58 -11.74
C LYS A 19 -7.74 2.83 -12.78
N TYR A 20 -6.80 3.54 -13.41
CA TYR A 20 -5.77 2.93 -14.23
C TYR A 20 -4.67 2.31 -13.35
N ASN A 21 -3.90 1.41 -13.91
CA ASN A 21 -2.78 0.76 -13.24
C ASN A 21 -1.53 0.79 -14.12
N LEU A 22 -0.39 1.06 -13.48
CA LEU A 22 0.93 1.04 -14.10
C LEU A 22 1.92 0.37 -13.15
N ASN A 23 2.22 -0.91 -13.37
CA ASN A 23 3.35 -1.55 -12.70
C ASN A 23 4.66 -1.16 -13.40
N VAL A 24 5.54 -0.45 -12.70
CA VAL A 24 6.82 0.01 -13.27
C VAL A 24 7.82 -1.14 -13.40
N TYR A 25 7.81 -2.02 -12.40
CA TYR A 25 8.71 -3.17 -12.30
C TYR A 25 7.95 -4.49 -12.45
N LYS A 26 8.71 -5.57 -12.60
CA LYS A 26 8.28 -6.97 -12.45
C LYS A 26 9.31 -7.74 -11.62
N GLY A 27 9.03 -8.99 -11.30
CA GLY A 27 9.84 -9.80 -10.39
C GLY A 27 9.50 -9.55 -8.92
N ARG A 28 10.17 -10.29 -8.02
CA ARG A 28 9.95 -10.16 -6.58
C ARG A 28 10.57 -8.85 -6.10
N CYS A 29 9.78 -8.02 -5.42
CA CYS A 29 10.24 -6.71 -4.94
C CYS A 29 11.45 -6.85 -4.00
N ALA A 30 12.46 -5.99 -4.16
CA ALA A 30 13.67 -6.00 -3.34
C ALA A 30 13.41 -5.69 -1.85
N HIS A 31 12.25 -5.14 -1.51
CA HIS A 31 11.83 -5.00 -0.10
C HIS A 31 11.64 -6.35 0.61
N GLY A 32 11.36 -7.42 -0.13
CA GLY A 32 11.41 -8.79 0.38
C GLY A 32 10.33 -9.16 1.41
N CYS A 33 9.24 -8.39 1.50
CA CYS A 33 8.24 -8.56 2.56
C CYS A 33 7.70 -10.01 2.63
N LEU A 34 7.74 -10.62 3.81
CA LEU A 34 7.32 -12.01 4.01
C LEU A 34 5.80 -12.21 3.87
N TYR A 35 5.03 -11.15 4.11
CA TYR A 35 3.57 -11.15 3.99
C TYR A 35 3.07 -10.75 2.58
N CYS A 36 3.97 -10.60 1.59
CA CYS A 36 3.63 -10.05 0.28
C CYS A 36 2.60 -10.89 -0.47
N TYR A 37 1.45 -10.29 -0.78
CA TYR A 37 0.38 -11.01 -1.50
C TYR A 37 0.72 -11.27 -2.98
N SER A 38 1.65 -10.51 -3.57
CA SER A 38 1.99 -10.62 -4.99
C SER A 38 2.55 -11.98 -5.36
N ILE A 39 3.06 -12.76 -4.40
CA ILE A 39 3.53 -14.15 -4.62
C ILE A 39 2.42 -15.06 -5.17
N LYS A 40 1.15 -14.67 -5.05
CA LYS A 40 0.03 -15.37 -5.71
C LYS A 40 0.22 -15.43 -7.22
N PHE A 41 0.81 -14.40 -7.81
CA PHE A 41 1.06 -14.29 -9.24
C PHE A 41 2.43 -14.88 -9.58
N PRO A 42 2.53 -15.84 -10.51
CA PRO A 42 3.79 -16.52 -10.83
C PRO A 42 4.97 -15.59 -11.14
N SER A 43 4.71 -14.48 -11.85
CA SER A 43 5.73 -13.50 -12.24
C SER A 43 6.32 -12.67 -11.08
N PHE A 44 5.89 -12.90 -9.84
CA PHE A 44 6.39 -12.20 -8.65
C PHE A 44 6.83 -13.17 -7.54
N ARG A 45 6.86 -14.48 -7.81
CA ARG A 45 7.37 -15.49 -6.86
C ARG A 45 8.88 -15.49 -6.82
N GLU A 46 9.51 -15.36 -7.99
CA GLU A 46 10.93 -15.53 -8.21
C GLU A 46 11.47 -14.42 -9.12
N GLY A 47 12.80 -14.32 -9.18
CA GLY A 47 13.50 -13.32 -9.97
C GLY A 47 13.69 -11.99 -9.24
N ALA A 48 14.84 -11.36 -9.47
CA ALA A 48 15.15 -10.03 -8.96
C ALA A 48 14.20 -8.98 -9.58
N PRO A 49 14.02 -7.81 -8.93
CA PRO A 49 13.32 -6.70 -9.55
C PRO A 49 13.97 -6.30 -10.85
N GLU A 50 13.17 -6.16 -11.90
CA GLU A 50 13.63 -5.71 -13.19
C GLU A 50 12.63 -4.68 -13.78
N PRO A 51 13.10 -3.67 -14.51
CA PRO A 51 12.23 -2.72 -15.18
C PRO A 51 11.36 -3.45 -16.22
N ARG A 52 10.12 -2.99 -16.40
CA ARG A 52 9.31 -3.52 -17.50
C ARG A 52 9.91 -3.11 -18.84
N LYS A 53 9.99 -4.08 -19.76
CA LYS A 53 10.54 -3.90 -21.09
C LYS A 53 9.91 -2.71 -21.84
N ASP A 54 10.78 -1.85 -22.35
CA ASP A 54 10.50 -0.65 -23.15
C ASP A 54 9.50 0.31 -22.47
N LEU A 55 9.45 0.33 -21.12
CA LEU A 55 8.44 1.12 -20.41
C LEU A 55 8.66 2.62 -20.58
N ALA A 56 9.91 3.07 -20.65
CA ALA A 56 10.26 4.48 -20.79
C ALA A 56 9.69 5.09 -22.09
N GLU A 57 9.65 4.32 -23.18
CA GLU A 57 9.07 4.71 -24.46
C GLU A 57 7.56 4.47 -24.48
N ARG A 58 7.12 3.31 -23.94
CA ARG A 58 5.71 2.91 -23.99
C ARG A 58 4.82 3.80 -23.14
N ILE A 59 5.31 4.37 -22.04
CA ILE A 59 4.49 5.21 -21.15
C ILE A 59 3.93 6.44 -21.90
N LEU A 60 4.71 7.05 -22.80
CA LEU A 60 4.25 8.16 -23.63
C LEU A 60 3.11 7.74 -24.55
N VAL A 61 3.23 6.58 -25.21
CA VAL A 61 2.17 6.04 -26.07
C VAL A 61 0.92 5.69 -25.25
N MET A 62 1.11 5.11 -24.07
CA MET A 62 0.01 4.76 -23.16
C MET A 62 -0.74 6.01 -22.68
N ALA A 63 -0.02 7.05 -22.28
CA ALA A 63 -0.59 8.31 -21.83
C ALA A 63 -1.37 9.00 -22.96
N ARG A 64 -0.80 9.10 -24.17
CA ARG A 64 -1.47 9.70 -25.35
C ARG A 64 -2.73 8.95 -25.78
N ARG A 65 -2.76 7.62 -25.64
CA ARG A 65 -3.89 6.78 -26.07
C ARG A 65 -4.94 6.55 -24.98
N THR A 66 -4.76 7.10 -23.79
CA THR A 66 -5.68 6.96 -22.65
C THR A 66 -6.22 8.33 -22.26
N ARG A 67 -7.52 8.43 -21.95
CA ARG A 67 -8.10 9.70 -21.48
C ARG A 67 -7.82 9.85 -19.98
N PRO A 68 -7.42 11.03 -19.47
CA PRO A 68 -7.12 11.27 -18.06
C PRO A 68 -8.38 11.46 -17.20
N ILE A 69 -9.34 10.54 -17.30
CA ILE A 69 -10.63 10.57 -16.59
C ILE A 69 -10.61 9.83 -15.26
N MET A 70 -9.53 9.10 -14.95
CA MET A 70 -9.37 8.33 -13.72
C MET A 70 -7.93 8.45 -13.24
N PRO A 71 -7.67 8.32 -11.92
CA PRO A 71 -6.32 8.30 -11.41
C PRO A 71 -5.54 7.08 -11.93
N VAL A 72 -4.21 7.19 -11.94
CA VAL A 72 -3.31 6.07 -12.20
C VAL A 72 -2.71 5.60 -10.87
N MET A 73 -2.97 4.34 -10.51
CA MET A 73 -2.23 3.65 -9.46
C MET A 73 -0.85 3.29 -10.00
N VAL A 74 0.18 3.86 -9.39
CA VAL A 74 1.58 3.63 -9.74
C VAL A 74 2.06 2.42 -8.95
N SER A 75 1.98 1.27 -9.61
CA SER A 75 2.28 -0.09 -9.15
C SER A 75 1.35 -0.60 -8.06
N ASP A 76 0.56 -1.62 -8.40
CA ASP A 76 -0.26 -2.35 -7.44
C ASP A 76 0.39 -3.66 -6.97
N CYS A 77 1.19 -4.31 -7.83
CA CYS A 77 1.81 -5.61 -7.58
C CYS A 77 3.28 -5.53 -7.15
N THR A 78 3.92 -4.37 -7.33
CA THR A 78 5.30 -4.08 -6.92
C THR A 78 5.38 -2.74 -6.22
N ASP A 79 6.50 -2.46 -5.56
CA ASP A 79 6.81 -1.11 -5.11
C ASP A 79 7.43 -0.31 -6.28
N PRO A 80 7.00 0.95 -6.53
CA PRO A 80 7.60 1.79 -7.55
C PRO A 80 8.94 2.42 -7.10
N TYR A 81 9.29 2.39 -5.82
CA TYR A 81 10.49 3.02 -5.25
C TYR A 81 11.45 2.01 -4.61
N GLN A 82 11.66 0.90 -5.31
CA GLN A 82 12.66 -0.11 -4.95
C GLN A 82 14.08 0.45 -5.03
N PRO A 83 15.09 -0.18 -4.40
CA PRO A 83 16.48 0.28 -4.48
C PRO A 83 16.98 0.57 -5.91
N ILE A 84 16.59 -0.25 -6.90
CA ILE A 84 16.95 -0.04 -8.31
C ILE A 84 16.39 1.27 -8.92
N GLU A 85 15.31 1.83 -8.37
CA GLU A 85 14.74 3.12 -8.80
C GLU A 85 15.64 4.31 -8.42
N ALA A 86 16.55 4.14 -7.44
CA ALA A 86 17.49 5.19 -7.08
C ALA A 86 18.40 5.57 -8.27
N GLU A 87 18.78 4.56 -9.05
CA GLU A 87 19.63 4.69 -10.24
C GLU A 87 18.79 4.90 -11.52
N LEU A 88 17.78 4.05 -11.74
CA LEU A 88 17.06 4.03 -13.02
C LEU A 88 16.15 5.25 -13.25
N LYS A 89 15.60 5.83 -12.18
CA LYS A 89 14.64 6.95 -12.25
C LYS A 89 13.46 6.69 -13.21
N LEU A 90 13.08 5.43 -13.37
CA LEU A 90 12.04 5.01 -14.32
C LEU A 90 10.66 5.36 -13.78
N THR A 91 10.43 5.18 -12.48
CA THR A 91 9.21 5.68 -11.82
C THR A 91 9.12 7.18 -12.00
N ARG A 92 10.19 7.92 -11.69
CA ARG A 92 10.24 9.39 -11.88
C ARG A 92 9.80 9.80 -13.30
N HIS A 93 10.42 9.22 -14.33
CA HIS A 93 10.06 9.48 -15.73
C HIS A 93 8.58 9.17 -16.03
N CYS A 94 8.05 8.05 -15.50
CA CYS A 94 6.64 7.72 -15.65
C CYS A 94 5.73 8.77 -14.99
N LEU A 95 6.07 9.26 -13.80
CA LEU A 95 5.31 10.31 -13.10
C LEU A 95 5.28 11.60 -13.92
N GLU A 96 6.43 12.05 -14.44
CA GLU A 96 6.54 13.24 -15.28
C GLU A 96 5.69 13.13 -16.56
N VAL A 97 5.71 11.98 -17.22
CA VAL A 97 4.90 11.75 -18.42
C VAL A 97 3.40 11.78 -18.08
N LEU A 98 2.99 11.09 -17.03
CA LEU A 98 1.57 11.00 -16.66
C LEU A 98 1.02 12.36 -16.19
N ILE A 99 1.75 13.09 -15.36
CA ILE A 99 1.33 14.43 -14.89
C ILE A 99 1.23 15.40 -16.06
N ARG A 100 2.20 15.40 -17.00
CA ARG A 100 2.14 16.22 -18.22
C ARG A 100 0.91 15.93 -19.09
N HIS A 101 0.36 14.72 -19.02
CA HIS A 101 -0.87 14.33 -19.73
C HIS A 101 -2.13 14.46 -18.86
N GLY A 102 -2.05 15.12 -17.70
CA GLY A 102 -3.19 15.47 -16.85
C GLY A 102 -3.70 14.36 -15.94
N PHE A 103 -3.00 13.23 -15.84
CA PHE A 103 -3.42 12.13 -14.99
C PHE A 103 -3.23 12.46 -13.50
N PRO A 104 -4.27 12.32 -12.67
CA PRO A 104 -4.08 12.22 -11.23
C PRO A 104 -3.33 10.94 -10.88
N LEU A 105 -2.51 10.98 -9.83
CA LEU A 105 -1.67 9.85 -9.43
C LEU A 105 -1.98 9.37 -8.01
N LEU A 106 -1.94 8.05 -7.84
CA LEU A 106 -1.95 7.37 -6.56
C LEU A 106 -0.65 6.58 -6.45
N VAL A 107 0.16 6.89 -5.44
CA VAL A 107 1.43 6.21 -5.19
C VAL A 107 1.33 5.49 -3.86
N VAL A 108 1.67 4.20 -3.84
CA VAL A 108 1.80 3.42 -2.60
C VAL A 108 3.21 2.87 -2.54
N THR A 109 3.93 3.11 -1.45
CA THR A 109 5.32 2.66 -1.31
C THR A 109 5.70 2.39 0.15
N LYS A 110 6.77 1.62 0.37
CA LYS A 110 7.49 1.50 1.64
C LYS A 110 8.75 2.35 1.70
N SER A 111 9.09 3.03 0.61
CA SER A 111 10.39 3.66 0.44
C SER A 111 10.33 5.17 0.68
N ASP A 112 11.29 5.68 1.44
CA ASP A 112 11.50 7.11 1.61
C ASP A 112 12.07 7.79 0.34
N LEU A 113 12.50 7.01 -0.66
CA LEU A 113 12.97 7.52 -1.95
C LEU A 113 11.91 8.37 -2.69
N VAL A 114 10.62 8.17 -2.40
CA VAL A 114 9.53 8.98 -2.97
C VAL A 114 9.69 10.48 -2.70
N VAL A 115 10.37 10.86 -1.61
CA VAL A 115 10.64 12.26 -1.27
C VAL A 115 11.47 12.95 -2.36
N ARG A 116 12.35 12.21 -3.06
CA ARG A 116 13.13 12.73 -4.21
C ARG A 116 12.24 13.30 -5.31
N ASP A 117 11.06 12.72 -5.50
CA ASP A 117 10.13 13.07 -6.58
C ASP A 117 8.95 13.91 -6.06
N ALA A 118 9.05 14.46 -4.85
CA ALA A 118 8.03 15.33 -4.27
C ALA A 118 7.81 16.59 -5.12
N ASP A 119 8.87 17.10 -5.78
CA ASP A 119 8.81 18.22 -6.73
C ASP A 119 7.84 17.94 -7.89
N ILE A 120 7.95 16.75 -8.49
CA ILE A 120 7.07 16.33 -9.58
C ILE A 120 5.67 16.06 -9.06
N LEU A 121 5.55 15.33 -7.96
CA LEU A 121 4.25 14.95 -7.39
C LEU A 121 3.45 16.19 -7.00
N ALA A 122 4.10 17.22 -6.46
CA ALA A 122 3.47 18.49 -6.06
C ALA A 122 3.08 19.36 -7.26
N SER A 123 3.74 19.20 -8.40
CA SER A 123 3.36 19.89 -9.65
C SER A 123 2.05 19.34 -10.28
N GLY A 124 1.62 18.15 -9.86
CA GLY A 124 0.42 17.48 -10.34
C GLY A 124 -0.65 17.29 -9.27
N ARG A 125 -1.65 16.46 -9.59
CA ARG A 125 -2.61 15.95 -8.59
C ARG A 125 -2.15 14.57 -8.15
N ALA A 126 -1.55 14.47 -6.98
CA ALA A 126 -1.02 13.20 -6.46
C ALA A 126 -1.43 12.96 -5.01
N VAL A 127 -1.56 11.69 -4.65
CA VAL A 127 -1.64 11.22 -3.27
C VAL A 127 -0.52 10.22 -3.06
N VAL A 128 0.23 10.38 -1.99
CA VAL A 128 1.29 9.45 -1.60
C VAL A 128 0.85 8.69 -0.36
N SER A 129 0.97 7.37 -0.40
CA SER A 129 0.65 6.47 0.69
C SER A 129 1.88 5.69 1.10
N LEU A 130 2.36 5.90 2.32
CA LEU A 130 3.47 5.12 2.87
C LEU A 130 2.95 3.95 3.71
N THR A 131 3.48 2.75 3.48
CA THR A 131 3.18 1.60 4.35
C THR A 131 4.12 1.57 5.55
N ILE A 132 3.56 1.64 6.75
CA ILE A 132 4.27 1.53 8.03
C ILE A 132 3.46 0.55 8.89
N THR A 133 3.99 -0.65 9.08
CA THR A 133 3.30 -1.75 9.76
C THR A 133 3.54 -1.77 11.27
N THR A 134 4.68 -1.26 11.73
CA THR A 134 5.08 -1.20 13.14
C THR A 134 6.16 -0.13 13.33
N LEU A 135 6.30 0.41 14.54
CA LEU A 135 7.45 1.23 14.94
C LEU A 135 8.63 0.38 15.44
N ASP A 136 8.38 -0.89 15.80
CA ASP A 136 9.43 -1.83 16.19
C ASP A 136 10.35 -2.10 15.00
N ARG A 137 11.57 -1.58 15.09
CA ARG A 137 12.60 -1.72 14.06
C ARG A 137 13.00 -3.17 13.82
N GLU A 138 13.03 -3.99 14.85
CA GLU A 138 13.48 -5.38 14.73
C GLU A 138 12.38 -6.24 14.10
N LEU A 139 11.13 -6.07 14.53
CA LEU A 139 10.01 -6.72 13.87
C LEU A 139 9.89 -6.29 12.39
N ALA A 140 10.05 -4.99 12.10
CA ALA A 140 10.04 -4.49 10.73
C ALA A 140 11.15 -5.12 9.88
N ARG A 141 12.38 -5.27 10.43
CA ARG A 141 13.51 -5.92 9.74
C ARG A 141 13.22 -7.40 9.45
N ARG A 142 12.59 -8.12 10.38
CA ARG A 142 12.21 -9.53 10.18
C ARG A 142 11.11 -9.69 9.13
N LEU A 143 10.10 -8.82 9.14
CA LEU A 143 8.97 -8.87 8.19
C LEU A 143 9.31 -8.32 6.80
N GLU A 144 10.16 -7.30 6.71
CA GLU A 144 10.41 -6.46 5.53
C GLU A 144 11.91 -6.13 5.37
N PRO A 145 12.78 -7.14 5.22
CA PRO A 145 14.24 -6.99 5.41
C PRO A 145 14.91 -6.00 4.45
N GLY A 146 14.36 -5.79 3.24
CA GLY A 146 14.91 -4.87 2.25
C GLY A 146 14.19 -3.52 2.17
N ALA A 147 13.24 -3.25 3.07
CA ALA A 147 12.51 -1.98 3.10
C ALA A 147 13.18 -0.98 4.06
N PRO A 148 13.11 0.34 3.81
CA PRO A 148 13.59 1.34 4.76
C PRO A 148 12.97 1.19 6.15
N SER A 149 13.69 1.61 7.20
CA SER A 149 13.20 1.48 8.57
C SER A 149 11.91 2.29 8.81
N PRO A 150 11.07 1.90 9.80
CA PRO A 150 9.86 2.66 10.12
C PRO A 150 10.10 4.16 10.33
N SER A 151 11.16 4.51 11.07
CA SER A 151 11.56 5.92 11.28
C SER A 151 11.87 6.69 9.98
N ARG A 152 12.48 6.05 8.97
CA ARG A 152 12.72 6.69 7.66
C ARG A 152 11.41 6.94 6.92
N ARG A 153 10.48 5.98 7.00
CA ARG A 153 9.15 6.12 6.38
C ARG A 153 8.33 7.20 7.07
N LEU A 154 8.36 7.28 8.40
CA LEU A 154 7.71 8.38 9.14
C LEU A 154 8.28 9.75 8.74
N ARG A 155 9.61 9.89 8.66
CA ARG A 155 10.22 11.15 8.17
C ARG A 155 9.83 11.49 6.73
N ALA A 156 9.62 10.47 5.89
CA ALA A 156 9.11 10.70 4.54
C ALA A 156 7.64 11.17 4.57
N VAL A 157 6.80 10.65 5.47
CA VAL A 157 5.42 11.13 5.68
C VAL A 157 5.43 12.61 6.09
N GLU A 158 6.23 12.95 7.11
CA GLU A 158 6.42 14.32 7.60
C GLU A 158 6.85 15.25 6.46
N ARG A 159 7.93 14.88 5.75
CA ARG A 159 8.47 15.71 4.68
C ARG A 159 7.49 15.94 3.53
N LEU A 160 6.75 14.91 3.13
CA LEU A 160 5.73 15.05 2.08
C LEU A 160 4.56 15.92 2.55
N SER A 161 4.15 15.77 3.81
CA SER A 161 3.07 16.56 4.40
C SER A 161 3.44 18.06 4.50
N GLU A 162 4.65 18.37 4.94
CA GLU A 162 5.20 19.75 4.97
C GLU A 162 5.19 20.41 3.59
N LEU A 163 5.41 19.63 2.53
CA LEU A 163 5.35 20.09 1.13
C LEU A 163 3.92 20.23 0.60
N GLY A 164 2.90 20.03 1.46
CA GLY A 164 1.49 20.17 1.13
C GLY A 164 0.89 19.00 0.35
N LEU A 165 1.66 17.93 0.11
CA LEU A 165 1.18 16.75 -0.60
C LEU A 165 0.17 16.00 0.27
N PRO A 166 -1.01 15.62 -0.27
CA PRO A 166 -1.91 14.70 0.41
C PRO A 166 -1.18 13.38 0.69
N THR A 167 -0.83 13.19 1.96
CA THR A 167 -0.03 12.07 2.42
C THR A 167 -0.88 11.20 3.34
N THR A 168 -0.87 9.90 3.09
CA THR A 168 -1.63 8.90 3.85
C THR A 168 -0.68 7.80 4.32
N VAL A 169 -1.10 7.05 5.34
CA VAL A 169 -0.33 5.90 5.81
C VAL A 169 -1.17 4.64 5.72
N ARG A 170 -0.51 3.53 5.41
CA ARG A 170 -1.10 2.20 5.46
C ARG A 170 -0.51 1.42 6.62
N ILE A 171 -1.34 1.08 7.61
CA ILE A 171 -1.04 0.04 8.60
C ILE A 171 -1.63 -1.25 8.04
N ASP A 172 -1.01 -1.74 6.97
CA ASP A 172 -1.55 -2.77 6.09
C ASP A 172 -0.40 -3.70 5.64
N PRO A 173 -0.26 -4.90 6.22
CA PRO A 173 -1.23 -5.56 7.11
C PRO A 173 -0.96 -5.39 8.62
N ILE A 174 -2.02 -5.60 9.40
CA ILE A 174 -1.97 -5.98 10.81
C ILE A 174 -1.89 -7.52 10.90
N LEU A 175 -0.77 -8.01 11.40
CA LEU A 175 -0.40 -9.40 11.59
C LEU A 175 -0.67 -9.82 13.05
N PRO A 176 -1.62 -10.75 13.29
CA PRO A 176 -2.00 -11.09 14.65
C PRO A 176 -0.88 -11.70 15.47
N GLY A 177 -0.70 -11.24 16.71
CA GLY A 177 0.36 -11.61 17.63
C GLY A 177 1.71 -10.95 17.35
N LEU A 178 1.84 -10.14 16.30
CA LEU A 178 3.09 -9.49 15.93
C LEU A 178 3.03 -7.97 16.03
N ASN A 179 2.02 -7.33 15.42
CA ASN A 179 1.86 -5.87 15.43
C ASN A 179 0.41 -5.43 15.69
N ASP A 180 -0.36 -6.26 16.39
CA ASP A 180 -1.74 -5.97 16.81
C ASP A 180 -1.87 -5.69 18.32
N GLU A 181 -0.74 -5.49 19.01
CA GLU A 181 -0.72 -5.11 20.41
C GLU A 181 -1.26 -3.67 20.58
N PRO A 182 -2.21 -3.43 21.52
CA PRO A 182 -2.88 -2.12 21.66
C PRO A 182 -1.95 -0.92 21.88
N THR A 183 -0.91 -1.04 22.70
CA THR A 183 0.02 0.07 22.96
C THR A 183 0.85 0.41 21.72
N GLY A 184 1.40 -0.60 21.03
CA GLY A 184 2.14 -0.40 19.79
C GLY A 184 1.29 0.16 18.65
N LEU A 185 0.01 -0.23 18.56
CA LEU A 185 -0.93 0.38 17.61
C LEU A 185 -1.22 1.85 17.94
N ARG A 186 -1.39 2.18 19.22
CA ARG A 186 -1.58 3.58 19.66
C ARG A 186 -0.36 4.42 19.32
N GLU A 187 0.84 3.99 19.70
CA GLU A 187 2.09 4.70 19.42
C GLU A 187 2.29 4.91 17.91
N LEU A 188 2.00 3.89 17.10
CA LEU A 188 2.08 4.01 15.65
C LEU A 188 1.07 5.03 15.09
N VAL A 189 -0.18 4.99 15.55
CA VAL A 189 -1.22 5.93 15.10
C VAL A 189 -0.86 7.37 15.50
N ASP A 190 -0.38 7.57 16.72
CA ASP A 190 0.04 8.88 17.22
C ASP A 190 1.21 9.42 16.40
N ALA A 191 2.25 8.62 16.18
CA ALA A 191 3.40 9.02 15.35
C ALA A 191 3.02 9.33 13.90
N VAL A 192 2.05 8.59 13.34
CA VAL A 192 1.54 8.85 11.99
C VAL A 192 0.74 10.15 11.92
N ALA A 193 -0.08 10.44 12.94
CA ALA A 193 -0.82 11.69 13.04
C ALA A 193 0.13 12.88 13.19
N ASP A 194 1.14 12.75 14.06
CA ASP A 194 2.13 13.80 14.34
C ASP A 194 3.01 14.09 13.12
N ALA A 195 3.31 13.07 12.29
CA ALA A 195 3.96 13.24 11.00
C ALA A 195 3.06 13.92 9.93
N GLY A 196 1.82 14.30 10.26
CA GLY A 196 0.95 15.05 9.37
C GLY A 196 0.27 14.20 8.29
N ALA A 197 0.12 12.88 8.48
CA ALA A 197 -0.73 12.09 7.59
C ALA A 197 -2.19 12.61 7.65
N ARG A 198 -2.95 12.43 6.57
CA ARG A 198 -4.38 12.78 6.50
C ARG A 198 -5.31 11.60 6.74
N GLN A 199 -4.81 10.39 6.47
CA GLN A 199 -5.60 9.17 6.52
C GLN A 199 -4.73 7.99 6.92
N ILE A 200 -5.32 7.09 7.71
CA ILE A 200 -4.84 5.71 7.89
C ILE A 200 -5.73 4.75 7.11
N THR A 201 -5.09 3.86 6.33
CA THR A 201 -5.77 2.69 5.79
C THR A 201 -5.24 1.43 6.44
N SER A 202 -6.13 0.57 6.93
CA SER A 202 -5.72 -0.68 7.60
C SER A 202 -6.36 -1.90 6.99
N SER A 203 -5.69 -3.03 7.15
CA SER A 203 -6.23 -4.33 6.82
C SER A 203 -5.54 -5.38 7.67
N THR A 204 -6.24 -6.45 8.02
CA THR A 204 -5.61 -7.63 8.61
C THR A 204 -4.81 -8.40 7.57
N PHE A 205 -3.82 -9.15 8.03
CA PHE A 205 -3.04 -10.02 7.16
C PHE A 205 -3.95 -11.02 6.41
N LYS A 206 -3.66 -11.21 5.12
CA LYS A 206 -4.45 -12.02 4.19
C LYS A 206 -3.53 -12.95 3.42
N PRO A 207 -2.99 -14.01 4.05
CA PRO A 207 -2.06 -14.91 3.39
C PRO A 207 -2.68 -15.52 2.14
N VAL A 208 -1.89 -15.59 1.08
CA VAL A 208 -2.18 -16.37 -0.12
C VAL A 208 -1.53 -17.75 0.00
N ARG A 209 -1.87 -18.69 -0.88
CA ARG A 209 -1.20 -20.01 -0.91
C ARG A 209 0.32 -19.83 -1.07
N GLY A 210 1.12 -20.54 -0.27
CA GLY A 210 2.58 -20.42 -0.24
C GLY A 210 3.12 -19.40 0.78
N THR A 211 2.28 -18.53 1.36
CA THR A 211 2.77 -17.46 2.25
C THR A 211 3.34 -18.02 3.55
N PHE A 212 2.69 -19.03 4.13
CA PHE A 212 3.15 -19.60 5.40
C PHE A 212 4.42 -20.42 5.24
N GLU A 213 4.57 -21.13 4.13
CA GLU A 213 5.79 -21.85 3.78
C GLU A 213 6.96 -20.88 3.59
N LEU A 214 6.71 -19.74 2.94
CA LEU A 214 7.69 -18.67 2.80
C LEU A 214 8.08 -18.07 4.15
N ILE A 215 7.11 -17.75 5.01
CA ILE A 215 7.39 -17.23 6.35
C ILE A 215 8.20 -18.26 7.15
N ARG A 216 7.76 -19.52 7.21
CA ARG A 216 8.45 -20.59 7.94
C ARG A 216 9.89 -20.79 7.48
N GLY A 217 10.13 -20.74 6.17
CA GLY A 217 11.47 -20.89 5.62
C GLY A 217 12.40 -19.70 5.89
N ALA A 218 11.84 -18.51 6.13
CA ALA A 218 12.61 -17.30 6.42
C ALA A 218 12.78 -17.04 7.93
N ASP A 219 11.75 -17.32 8.71
CA ASP A 219 11.69 -17.05 10.15
C ASP A 219 10.63 -17.96 10.82
N GLU A 220 11.10 -19.03 11.46
CA GLU A 220 10.23 -20.01 12.11
C GLU A 220 9.44 -19.40 13.28
N GLY A 221 10.03 -18.48 14.04
CA GLY A 221 9.35 -17.82 15.16
C GLY A 221 8.16 -16.96 14.71
N LEU A 222 8.28 -16.25 13.59
CA LEU A 222 7.13 -15.52 13.01
C LEU A 222 6.02 -16.48 12.56
N TYR A 223 6.40 -17.64 12.00
CA TYR A 223 5.43 -18.65 11.59
C TYR A 223 4.66 -19.23 12.77
N GLU A 224 5.35 -19.59 13.86
CA GLU A 224 4.75 -20.15 15.07
C GLU A 224 3.75 -19.19 15.72
N ILE A 225 4.02 -17.89 15.68
CA ILE A 225 3.10 -16.86 16.20
C ILE A 225 1.88 -16.70 15.26
N LEU A 226 2.10 -16.60 13.95
CA LEU A 226 1.04 -16.25 13.00
C LEU A 226 0.12 -17.40 12.66
N ARG A 227 0.67 -18.59 12.42
CA ARG A 227 -0.09 -19.73 11.87
C ARG A 227 -1.30 -20.10 12.74
N PRO A 228 -1.21 -20.17 14.08
CA PRO A 228 -2.35 -20.53 14.93
C PRO A 228 -3.56 -19.63 14.71
N ALA A 229 -3.36 -18.32 14.46
CA ALA A 229 -4.46 -17.37 14.24
C ALA A 229 -5.38 -17.77 13.08
N TYR A 230 -4.85 -18.50 12.09
CA TYR A 230 -5.56 -18.93 10.87
C TYR A 230 -5.99 -20.40 10.89
N SER A 231 -5.66 -21.13 11.96
CA SER A 231 -6.14 -22.51 12.20
C SER A 231 -7.41 -22.53 13.06
N THR A 232 -8.00 -21.38 13.35
CA THR A 232 -9.18 -21.23 14.20
C THR A 232 -10.50 -21.36 13.41
N PRO A 233 -11.59 -21.85 14.04
CA PRO A 233 -12.92 -21.83 13.44
C PRO A 233 -13.31 -20.43 12.94
N GLY A 234 -13.80 -20.35 11.71
CA GLY A 234 -14.23 -19.11 11.07
C GLY A 234 -13.18 -18.43 10.18
N ALA A 235 -11.92 -18.87 10.22
CA ALA A 235 -10.96 -18.50 9.18
C ALA A 235 -11.39 -19.11 7.83
N ARG A 236 -11.34 -18.32 6.74
CA ARG A 236 -11.89 -18.76 5.44
C ARG A 236 -11.19 -18.17 4.23
N TRP A 237 -11.20 -18.90 3.13
CA TRP A 237 -10.70 -18.43 1.84
C TRP A 237 -11.73 -17.58 1.10
N VAL A 238 -11.33 -16.39 0.66
CA VAL A 238 -12.15 -15.48 -0.16
C VAL A 238 -11.29 -14.89 -1.27
N GLY A 239 -11.66 -15.12 -2.52
CA GLY A 239 -10.92 -14.62 -3.68
C GLY A 239 -9.45 -15.07 -3.74
N GLY A 240 -9.12 -16.22 -3.14
CA GLY A 240 -7.77 -16.76 -3.06
C GLY A 240 -6.87 -16.15 -1.98
N TYR A 241 -7.48 -15.48 -0.99
CA TYR A 241 -6.83 -14.98 0.22
C TYR A 241 -7.47 -15.64 1.43
N LEU A 242 -6.68 -16.03 2.43
CA LEU A 242 -7.18 -16.58 3.68
C LEU A 242 -7.42 -15.42 4.67
N TYR A 243 -8.65 -15.30 5.14
CA TYR A 243 -9.05 -14.29 6.11
C TYR A 243 -9.15 -14.90 7.50
N LEU A 244 -8.78 -14.13 8.53
CA LEU A 244 -9.13 -14.40 9.92
C LEU A 244 -10.65 -14.43 10.13
N PRO A 245 -11.17 -14.96 11.26
CA PRO A 245 -12.58 -14.85 11.60
C PRO A 245 -13.10 -13.40 11.58
N ALA A 246 -14.32 -13.19 11.09
CA ALA A 246 -14.87 -11.85 10.86
C ALA A 246 -14.90 -10.98 12.13
N LYS A 247 -15.33 -11.55 13.26
CA LYS A 247 -15.34 -10.86 14.56
C LYS A 247 -13.95 -10.33 14.94
N ARG A 248 -12.93 -11.18 14.84
CA ARG A 248 -11.54 -10.82 15.16
C ARG A 248 -11.02 -9.70 14.25
N ARG A 249 -11.29 -9.78 12.94
CA ARG A 249 -10.90 -8.70 12.01
C ARG A 249 -11.57 -7.38 12.37
N TYR A 250 -12.87 -7.42 12.65
CA TYR A 250 -13.63 -6.24 13.02
C TYR A 250 -13.09 -5.58 14.30
N GLU A 251 -12.83 -6.35 15.34
CA GLU A 251 -12.29 -5.85 16.62
C GLU A 251 -10.94 -5.17 16.43
N ILE A 252 -10.00 -5.81 15.72
CA ILE A 252 -8.68 -5.23 15.42
C ILE A 252 -8.82 -3.91 14.66
N LEU A 253 -9.61 -3.90 13.58
CA LEU A 253 -9.74 -2.73 12.70
C LEU A 253 -10.52 -1.59 13.35
N ARG A 254 -11.51 -1.92 14.19
CA ARG A 254 -12.26 -0.95 14.98
C ARG A 254 -11.34 -0.25 15.98
N ALA A 255 -10.44 -0.97 16.65
CA ALA A 255 -9.47 -0.36 17.56
C ALA A 255 -8.58 0.67 16.85
N VAL A 256 -8.02 0.31 15.68
CA VAL A 256 -7.21 1.26 14.89
C VAL A 256 -8.03 2.44 14.38
N ARG A 257 -9.27 2.20 13.95
CA ARG A 257 -10.21 3.27 13.56
C ARG A 257 -10.42 4.27 14.70
N GLU A 258 -10.75 3.78 15.90
CA GLU A 258 -11.04 4.63 17.05
C GLU A 258 -9.82 5.49 17.42
N LEU A 259 -8.62 4.91 17.40
CA LEU A 259 -7.37 5.64 17.58
C LEU A 259 -7.18 6.71 16.49
N ALA A 260 -7.29 6.34 15.22
CA ALA A 260 -7.07 7.26 14.09
C ALA A 260 -8.04 8.45 14.13
N VAL A 261 -9.34 8.18 14.31
CA VAL A 261 -10.37 9.22 14.38
C VAL A 261 -10.17 10.11 15.61
N SER A 262 -9.75 9.56 16.75
CA SER A 262 -9.44 10.37 17.96
C SER A 262 -8.28 11.36 17.76
N ARG A 263 -7.38 11.07 16.81
CA ARG A 263 -6.28 11.95 16.39
C ARG A 263 -6.63 12.83 15.19
N GLY A 264 -7.90 12.85 14.77
CA GLY A 264 -8.38 13.67 13.65
C GLY A 264 -8.01 13.13 12.26
N LEU A 265 -7.58 11.87 12.16
CA LEU A 265 -7.28 11.23 10.89
C LEU A 265 -8.54 10.60 10.28
N GLU A 266 -8.63 10.68 8.95
CA GLU A 266 -9.57 9.84 8.21
C GLU A 266 -9.14 8.36 8.29
N PHE A 267 -10.11 7.45 8.21
CA PHE A 267 -9.85 6.02 8.29
C PHE A 267 -10.59 5.22 7.21
N ALA A 268 -9.94 4.18 6.70
CA ALA A 268 -10.59 3.20 5.84
C ALA A 268 -10.00 1.80 6.01
N VAL A 269 -10.83 0.78 5.83
CA VAL A 269 -10.40 -0.62 5.72
C VAL A 269 -10.16 -1.01 4.27
N CYS A 270 -9.12 -1.81 4.02
CA CYS A 270 -8.80 -2.33 2.70
C CYS A 270 -9.27 -3.78 2.56
N ARG A 271 -10.34 -4.01 1.77
CA ARG A 271 -10.82 -5.35 1.41
C ARG A 271 -11.24 -6.20 2.60
N GLU A 272 -11.89 -5.59 3.59
CA GLU A 272 -12.28 -6.28 4.85
C GLU A 272 -13.77 -6.61 4.96
N GLY A 273 -14.60 -5.95 4.14
CA GLY A 273 -16.05 -6.12 4.18
C GLY A 273 -16.75 -5.35 5.29
N PHE A 274 -16.09 -4.33 5.88
CA PHE A 274 -16.62 -3.50 6.98
C PHE A 274 -16.68 -2.02 6.56
N PRO A 275 -17.54 -1.66 5.59
CA PRO A 275 -17.63 -0.27 5.11
C PRO A 275 -18.13 0.70 6.20
N ASP A 276 -18.81 0.19 7.23
CA ASP A 276 -19.25 0.94 8.41
C ASP A 276 -18.09 1.52 9.23
N LEU A 277 -16.89 0.93 9.14
CA LEU A 277 -15.70 1.46 9.78
C LEU A 277 -15.10 2.65 9.03
N ASN A 278 -15.43 2.85 7.75
CA ASN A 278 -14.79 3.84 6.91
C ASN A 278 -15.36 5.25 7.14
N THR A 279 -14.48 6.23 7.23
CA THR A 279 -14.82 7.65 7.08
C THR A 279 -14.46 8.16 5.67
N THR A 280 -13.60 7.44 4.95
CA THR A 280 -13.17 7.79 3.58
C THR A 280 -12.88 6.57 2.69
N ILE A 281 -12.26 6.78 1.52
CA ILE A 281 -11.92 5.75 0.53
C ILE A 281 -10.49 5.21 0.76
N CYS A 282 -10.33 3.88 0.65
CA CYS A 282 -9.09 3.13 0.95
C CYS A 282 -7.81 3.51 0.22
N ASP A 283 -7.88 4.11 -0.97
CA ASP A 283 -6.72 4.41 -1.80
C ASP A 283 -6.34 5.88 -1.82
N GLY A 284 -7.01 6.71 -1.02
CA GLY A 284 -6.78 8.15 -0.98
C GLY A 284 -7.38 8.92 -2.17
N THR A 285 -8.13 8.27 -3.07
CA THR A 285 -8.78 8.95 -4.21
C THR A 285 -9.66 10.12 -3.77
N ALA A 286 -10.19 10.11 -2.53
CA ALA A 286 -10.93 11.23 -1.96
C ALA A 286 -10.14 12.55 -2.01
N TYR A 287 -8.82 12.52 -1.88
CA TYR A 287 -7.95 13.70 -1.92
C TYR A 287 -7.60 14.18 -3.35
N LEU A 288 -7.94 13.41 -4.38
CA LEU A 288 -7.77 13.81 -5.78
C LEU A 288 -9.01 14.47 -6.38
N ARG A 289 -10.15 14.33 -5.69
CA ARG A 289 -11.45 14.90 -6.04
C ARG A 289 -11.52 16.30 -5.44
N ARG A 290 -11.11 17.32 -6.20
CA ARG A 290 -11.49 18.70 -5.87
C ARG A 290 -13.00 18.80 -5.99
N ASP A 291 -13.67 18.98 -4.86
CA ASP A 291 -15.11 19.14 -4.64
C ASP A 291 -16.00 18.03 -5.22
N LEU A 292 -16.94 17.54 -4.41
CA LEU A 292 -17.71 16.29 -4.56
C LEU A 292 -18.63 16.20 -5.81
N THR A 293 -18.44 17.00 -6.85
CA THR A 293 -19.36 17.14 -7.98
C THR A 293 -18.84 16.64 -9.33
N SER A 294 -17.54 16.33 -9.51
CA SER A 294 -17.00 16.10 -10.86
C SER A 294 -16.90 14.63 -11.33
N PHE A 295 -17.47 13.65 -10.60
CA PHE A 295 -17.33 12.23 -10.94
C PHE A 295 -18.60 11.37 -10.72
N LEU A 296 -19.76 12.01 -10.52
CA LEU A 296 -21.08 11.37 -10.67
C LEU A 296 -21.68 11.81 -12.00
#